data_AF-A0A197K6J8-F1
#
_entry.id   AF-A0A197K6J8-F1
#
_cell.length_a   1.000
_cell.length_b   1.000
_cell.length_c   1.000
_cell.angle_alpha   90.00
_cell.angle_beta   90.00
_cell.angle_gamma   90.00
#
_symmetry.space_group_name_H-M   'P 1'
#
loop_
_entity.id
_entity.type
_entity.pdbx_description
1 polymer ?
#
loop_
_entity_poly.entity_id
_entity_poly.type
_entity_poly.pdbx_seq_one_letter_code
_entity_poly.pdbx_strand_id
1 'polypeptide(L)'
;MFRKFCLDVLSATLLSPSVILLSLKYIQQLMINLKESNKIVNTGEGAEYRFFTGALILANKFLDDNTFTNKTWADITGMKIKDVNHLEMQFLSGIEFRLFTSSWQYSEW
;
A
#
# COMPACT_ATOMS: atom_id res chain seq x y z
N MET A 1 1.77 8.86 16.51
CA MET A 1 0.42 8.41 16.07
C MET A 1 0.53 7.35 14.97
N PHE A 2 1.21 7.63 13.85
CA PHE A 2 1.37 6.67 12.73
C PHE A 2 2.02 5.33 13.10
N ARG A 3 3.11 5.32 13.89
CA ARG A 3 3.74 4.06 14.35
C ARG A 3 2.75 3.13 15.06
N LYS A 4 1.89 3.69 15.90
CA LYS A 4 0.86 2.91 16.60
C LYS A 4 -0.15 2.34 15.60
N PHE A 5 -0.59 3.15 14.64
CA PHE A 5 -1.44 2.68 13.54
C PHE A 5 -0.82 1.52 12.76
N CYS A 6 0.45 1.60 12.38
CA CYS A 6 1.13 0.49 11.69
C CYS A 6 1.12 -0.78 12.55
N LEU A 7 1.42 -0.66 13.85
CA LEU A 7 1.39 -1.80 14.77
C LEU A 7 -0.01 -2.40 14.89
N ASP A 8 -1.04 -1.56 15.02
CA ASP A 8 -2.43 -1.99 15.15
C ASP A 8 -2.89 -2.72 13.86
N VAL A 9 -2.57 -2.18 12.67
CA VAL A 9 -2.88 -2.80 11.37
C VAL A 9 -2.13 -4.12 11.17
N LEU A 10 -0.81 -4.15 11.42
CA LEU A 10 0.00 -5.36 11.23
C LEU A 10 -0.40 -6.46 12.23
N SER A 11 -0.74 -6.10 13.46
CA SER A 11 -1.22 -7.06 14.47
C SER A 11 -2.60 -7.61 14.12
N ALA A 12 -3.48 -6.79 13.53
CA ALA A 12 -4.82 -7.21 13.13
C ALA A 12 -4.83 -8.09 11.86
N THR A 13 -3.90 -7.82 10.94
CA THR A 13 -3.87 -8.50 9.63
C THR A 13 -2.95 -9.72 9.60
N LEU A 14 -1.95 -9.79 10.49
CA LEU A 14 -0.96 -10.88 10.58
C LEU A 14 -0.30 -11.22 9.23
N LEU A 15 -0.10 -10.20 8.38
CA LEU A 15 0.50 -10.35 7.07
C LEU A 15 1.94 -10.85 7.17
N SER A 16 2.33 -11.67 6.19
CA SER A 16 3.69 -12.21 6.12
C SER A 16 4.72 -11.08 5.94
N PRO A 17 5.98 -11.28 6.37
CA PRO A 17 7.05 -10.32 6.13
C PRO A 17 7.22 -9.99 4.64
N SER A 18 7.00 -10.95 3.74
CA SER A 18 7.08 -10.75 2.29
C SER A 18 6.05 -9.75 1.78
N VAL A 19 4.81 -9.81 2.28
CA VAL A 19 3.75 -8.83 1.94
C VAL A 19 4.11 -7.44 2.45
N ILE A 20 4.64 -7.35 3.67
CA ILE A 20 5.06 -6.08 4.24
C ILE A 20 6.20 -5.49 3.40
N LEU A 21 7.22 -6.27 3.06
CA LEU A 21 8.35 -5.81 2.24
C LEU A 21 7.91 -5.39 0.83
N LEU A 22 7.02 -6.15 0.19
CA LEU A 22 6.46 -5.79 -1.11
C LEU A 22 5.66 -4.48 -1.04
N SER A 23 4.90 -4.26 0.04
CA SER A 23 4.17 -3.00 0.21
C SER A 23 5.12 -1.80 0.30
N LEU A 24 6.26 -1.95 1.00
CA LEU A 24 7.29 -0.91 1.06
C LEU A 24 7.91 -0.66 -0.31
N LYS A 25 8.15 -1.72 -1.10
CA LYS A 25 8.63 -1.61 -2.49
C LYS A 25 7.63 -0.83 -3.36
N TYR A 26 6.33 -1.07 -3.21
CA TYR A 26 5.29 -0.33 -3.93
C TYR A 26 5.24 1.15 -3.55
N ILE A 27 5.44 1.49 -2.27
CA ILE A 27 5.58 2.90 -1.84
C ILE A 27 6.80 3.53 -2.51
N GLN A 28 7.95 2.86 -2.53
CA GLN A 28 9.14 3.36 -3.21
C GLN A 28 8.86 3.63 -4.70
N GLN A 29 8.26 2.67 -5.41
CA GLN A 29 7.93 2.81 -6.83
C GLN A 29 7.00 4.01 -7.08
N LEU A 30 5.96 4.16 -6.24
CA LEU A 30 5.05 5.30 -6.31
C LEU A 30 5.80 6.63 -6.14
N MET A 31 6.71 6.71 -5.16
CA MET A 31 7.49 7.92 -4.91
C MET A 31 8.42 8.27 -6.08
N ILE A 32 8.99 7.27 -6.77
CA ILE A 32 9.80 7.48 -7.99
C ILE A 32 8.93 8.02 -9.12
N ASN A 33 7.81 7.35 -9.43
CA ASN A 33 6.90 7.76 -10.51
C ASN A 33 6.36 9.18 -10.31
N LEU A 34 6.05 9.56 -9.07
CA LEU A 34 5.57 10.90 -8.75
C LEU A 34 6.63 11.98 -8.99
N LYS A 35 7.89 11.69 -8.65
CA LYS A 35 9.02 12.60 -8.92
C LYS A 35 9.26 12.78 -10.42
N GLU A 36 9.26 11.68 -11.19
CA GLU A 36 9.47 11.73 -12.65
C GLU A 36 8.35 12.48 -13.38
N SER A 37 7.11 12.36 -12.88
CA SER A 37 5.94 13.02 -13.47
C SER A 37 5.85 14.51 -13.13
N ASN A 38 6.78 15.08 -12.35
CA ASN A 38 6.68 16.42 -11.75
C ASN A 38 5.33 16.69 -11.07
N LYS A 39 4.67 15.63 -10.57
CA LYS A 39 3.41 15.76 -9.86
C LYS A 39 3.73 16.16 -8.43
N ILE A 40 3.27 17.34 -8.02
CA ILE A 40 3.35 17.78 -6.62
C ILE A 40 2.57 16.76 -5.79
N VAL A 41 3.27 16.04 -4.92
CA VAL A 41 2.63 15.15 -3.97
C VAL A 41 1.91 16.03 -2.96
N ASN A 42 0.58 16.01 -3.00
CA ASN A 42 -0.22 16.57 -1.91
C ASN A 42 -0.05 15.65 -0.69
N THR A 43 1.07 15.79 0.01
CA THR A 43 1.35 15.19 1.32
C THR A 43 0.57 15.93 2.41
N GLY A 44 -0.73 16.12 2.17
CA GLY A 44 -1.63 16.64 3.21
C GLY A 44 -1.59 15.72 4.43
N GLU A 45 -1.98 16.27 5.57
CA GLU A 45 -2.02 15.53 6.84
C GLU A 45 -2.74 14.17 6.66
N GLY A 46 -2.10 13.08 7.09
CA GLY A 46 -2.65 11.73 6.97
C GLY A 46 -2.36 11.01 5.64
N ALA A 47 -1.52 11.57 4.75
CA ALA A 47 -1.09 10.90 3.52
C ALA A 47 -0.35 9.58 3.79
N GLU A 48 0.43 9.50 4.87
CA GLU A 48 1.20 8.33 5.25
C GLU A 48 0.32 7.11 5.57
N TYR A 49 -0.85 7.32 6.19
CA TYR A 49 -1.83 6.26 6.49
C TYR A 49 -2.41 5.70 5.20
N ARG A 50 -2.71 6.58 4.24
CA ARG A 50 -3.25 6.21 2.93
C ARG A 50 -2.21 5.47 2.09
N PHE A 51 -0.97 5.97 2.03
CA PHE A 51 0.10 5.28 1.28
C PHE A 51 0.39 3.90 1.85
N PHE A 52 0.49 3.79 3.18
CA PHE A 52 0.72 2.49 3.81
C PHE A 52 -0.43 1.52 3.59
N THR A 53 -1.67 1.96 3.79
CA THR A 53 -2.87 1.13 3.59
C THR A 53 -3.01 0.68 2.13
N GLY A 54 -2.89 1.60 1.17
CA GLY A 54 -3.03 1.27 -0.26
C GLY A 54 -1.96 0.28 -0.73
N ALA A 55 -0.71 0.46 -0.29
CA ALA A 55 0.37 -0.45 -0.62
C ALA A 55 0.16 -1.85 -0.02
N LEU A 56 -0.29 -1.94 1.24
CA LEU A 56 -0.57 -3.22 1.89
C LEU A 56 -1.73 -3.97 1.21
N ILE A 57 -2.78 -3.26 0.81
CA ILE A 57 -3.92 -3.85 0.07
C ILE A 57 -3.41 -4.52 -1.21
N LEU A 58 -2.63 -3.79 -2.01
CA LEU A 58 -2.11 -4.32 -3.27
C LEU A 58 -1.14 -5.48 -3.05
N ALA A 59 -0.25 -5.37 -2.06
CA ALA A 59 0.72 -6.43 -1.78
C ALA A 59 0.04 -7.71 -1.28
N ASN A 60 -0.94 -7.61 -0.38
CA ASN A 60 -1.73 -8.75 0.09
C ASN A 60 -2.50 -9.37 -1.08
N LYS A 61 -3.14 -8.56 -1.93
CA LYS A 61 -3.86 -9.04 -3.12
C LYS A 61 -2.98 -9.69 -4.18
N PHE A 62 -1.70 -9.33 -4.24
CA PHE A 62 -0.78 -9.85 -5.24
C PHE A 62 -0.08 -11.14 -4.80
N LEU A 63 0.31 -11.25 -3.52
CA LEU A 63 1.12 -12.38 -3.03
C LEU A 63 0.31 -13.52 -2.42
N ASP A 64 -0.84 -13.22 -1.82
CA ASP A 64 -1.60 -14.23 -1.08
C ASP A 64 -2.79 -14.72 -1.94
N ASP A 65 -3.05 -16.03 -1.93
CA ASP A 65 -4.22 -16.61 -2.64
C ASP A 65 -5.55 -16.23 -1.95
N ASN A 66 -5.50 -16.04 -0.63
CA ASN A 66 -6.63 -15.62 0.19
C ASN A 66 -6.34 -14.25 0.81
N THR A 67 -7.13 -13.26 0.44
CA THR A 67 -6.80 -11.86 0.67
C THR A 67 -7.93 -11.16 1.42
N PHE A 68 -7.60 -10.14 2.20
CA PHE A 68 -8.61 -9.36 2.89
C PHE A 68 -9.40 -8.52 1.89
N THR A 69 -10.73 -8.52 2.05
CA THR A 69 -11.59 -7.65 1.25
C THR A 69 -11.38 -6.18 1.61
N ASN A 70 -11.68 -5.25 0.70
CA ASN A 70 -11.63 -3.82 1.00
C ASN A 70 -12.57 -3.42 2.17
N LYS A 71 -13.62 -4.21 2.42
CA LYS A 71 -14.48 -4.02 3.58
C LYS A 71 -13.73 -4.31 4.88
N THR A 72 -12.98 -5.40 4.94
CA THR A 72 -12.13 -5.72 6.08
C THR A 72 -11.05 -4.67 6.31
N TRP A 73 -10.41 -4.20 5.23
CA TRP A 73 -9.44 -3.09 5.32
C TRP A 73 -10.06 -1.80 5.85
N ALA A 74 -11.28 -1.46 5.41
CA ALA A 74 -12.04 -0.32 5.94
C ALA A 74 -12.31 -0.45 7.44
N ASP A 75 -12.71 -1.65 7.89
CA ASP A 75 -13.00 -1.92 9.29
C ASP A 75 -11.74 -1.86 10.18
N ILE A 76 -10.60 -2.39 9.71
CA ILE A 76 -9.33 -2.36 10.44
C ILE A 76 -8.75 -0.95 10.51
N THR A 77 -8.80 -0.19 9.41
CA THR A 77 -8.17 1.14 9.32
C THR A 77 -9.07 2.26 9.84
N GLY A 78 -10.37 1.99 10.05
CA GLY A 78 -11.38 3.00 10.37
C GLY A 78 -11.76 3.91 9.20
N MET A 79 -11.25 3.64 7.99
CA MET A 79 -11.57 4.41 6.79
C MET A 79 -12.96 4.03 6.25
N LYS A 80 -13.62 4.94 5.54
CA LYS A 80 -14.86 4.58 4.83
C LYS A 80 -14.51 3.64 3.69
N ILE A 81 -15.35 2.63 3.45
CA ILE A 81 -15.12 1.67 2.35
C ILE A 81 -14.98 2.33 0.98
N LYS A 82 -15.72 3.42 0.73
CA LYS A 82 -15.59 4.20 -0.52
C LYS A 82 -14.19 4.80 -0.67
N ASP A 83 -13.60 5.27 0.43
CA ASP A 83 -12.26 5.85 0.44
C ASP A 83 -11.20 4.78 0.26
N VAL A 84 -11.38 3.60 0.86
CA VAL A 84 -10.48 2.44 0.66
C VAL A 84 -10.50 1.97 -0.80
N ASN A 85 -11.69 1.83 -1.40
CA ASN A 85 -11.82 1.45 -2.80
C ASN A 85 -11.14 2.48 -3.72
N HIS A 86 -11.34 3.76 -3.45
CA HIS A 86 -10.71 4.83 -4.24
C HIS A 86 -9.20 4.84 -4.05
N LEU A 87 -8.73 4.66 -2.82
CA LEU A 87 -7.32 4.58 -2.47
C LEU A 87 -6.62 3.45 -3.21
N GLU A 88 -7.20 2.25 -3.22
CA GLU A 88 -6.65 1.11 -3.95
C GLU A 88 -6.47 1.44 -5.43
N MET A 89 -7.51 1.94 -6.09
CA MET A 89 -7.47 2.29 -7.51
C MET A 89 -6.46 3.40 -7.80
N GLN A 90 -6.40 4.43 -6.96
CA GLN A 90 -5.41 5.50 -7.08
C GLN A 90 -3.99 4.98 -6.95
N PHE A 91 -3.73 4.13 -5.94
CA PHE A 91 -2.40 3.59 -5.71
C PHE A 91 -1.96 2.72 -6.89
N LEU A 92 -2.84 1.83 -7.35
CA LEU A 92 -2.59 0.94 -8.49
C LEU A 92 -2.30 1.73 -9.77
N SER A 93 -3.05 2.81 -10.03
CA SER A 93 -2.78 3.73 -11.13
C SER A 93 -1.46 4.48 -10.95
N GLY A 94 -1.10 4.85 -9.71
CA GLY A 94 0.12 5.58 -9.41
C GLY A 94 1.40 4.78 -9.65
N ILE A 95 1.34 3.46 -9.48
CA ILE A 95 2.42 2.53 -9.85
C ILE A 95 2.29 2.00 -11.29
N GLU A 96 1.38 2.57 -12.09
CA GLU A 96 1.15 2.19 -13.49
C GLU A 96 0.83 0.69 -13.66
N PHE A 97 0.12 0.10 -12.69
CA PHE A 97 -0.23 -1.32 -12.67
C PHE A 97 0.99 -2.27 -12.68
N ARG A 98 2.20 -1.76 -12.42
CA ARG A 98 3.44 -2.56 -12.35
C ARG A 98 3.57 -3.22 -10.98
N LEU A 99 2.80 -4.29 -10.77
CA LEU A 99 2.79 -5.06 -9.52
C LEU A 99 3.90 -6.12 -9.47
N PHE A 100 4.27 -6.67 -10.62
CA PHE A 100 5.32 -7.69 -10.70
C PHE A 100 6.69 -7.08 -10.40
N THR A 101 7.38 -7.66 -9.42
CA THR A 101 8.78 -7.36 -9.10
C THR A 101 9.59 -8.64 -9.27
N SER A 102 10.55 -8.63 -10.18
CA SER A 102 11.46 -9.78 -10.36
C SER A 102 12.39 -9.95 -9.16
N SER A 103 12.92 -11.16 -8.96
CA SER A 103 13.91 -11.43 -7.90
C SER A 103 15.14 -10.53 -7.98
N TRP A 104 15.59 -10.21 -9.20
CA TRP A 104 16.71 -9.30 -9.43
C TRP A 104 16.37 -7.85 -9.02
N GLN A 105 15.19 -7.34 -9.42
CA GLN A 105 14.74 -6.00 -9.00
C GLN A 105 14.53 -5.91 -7.48
N TYR A 106 14.19 -7.03 -6.85
CA TYR A 106 14.04 -7.13 -5.42
C TYR A 106 15.39 -7.18 -4.69
N SER A 107 16.40 -7.87 -5.23
CA SER A 107 17.74 -7.93 -4.63
C SER A 107 18.51 -6.61 -4.72
N GLU A 108 18.22 -5.80 -5.74
CA GLU A 108 18.81 -4.47 -5.93
C GLU A 108 18.11 -3.36 -5.12
N TRP A 109 17.02 -3.68 -4.41
CA TRP A 109 16.28 -2.75 -3.57
C TRP A 109 16.95 -2.56 -2.20
#